data_AF-A0A7L8V182-F1
#
_entry.id   AF-A0A7L8V182-F1
#
_cell.length_a   1.000
_cell.length_b   1.000
_cell.length_c   1.000
_cell.angle_alpha   90.00
_cell.angle_beta   90.00
_cell.angle_gamma   90.00
#
_symmetry.space_group_name_H-M   'P 1'
#
loop_
_entity.id
_entity.type
_entity.pdbx_description
1 polymer ?
#
loop_
_entity_poly.entity_id
_entity_poly.type
_entity_poly.pdbx_seq_one_letter_code
_entity_poly.pdbx_strand_id
1 'polypeptide(L)'
;MIRLVFSVFLLVMFIGGCSAKKPSYITENKIYSVALQNTQKNDVLYKSEVKAILSATYLNNVEDKYNDENHNFLVGVFIVDKKANETLFANSEYSLYMECDEVTSYKKLDHNELLASYIPLKNHWAEYYIISIKKEKQKTIMITLESKKYKDASVELPVNY
;
A
#
# COMPACT_ATOMS: atom_id res chain seq x y z
N MET A 1 -39.02 32.81 24.74
CA MET A 1 -37.66 32.61 25.30
C MET A 1 -37.26 31.14 25.40
N ILE A 2 -38.09 30.24 25.96
CA ILE A 2 -37.75 28.80 26.12
C ILE A 2 -37.39 28.05 24.83
N ARG A 3 -38.05 28.36 23.70
CA ARG A 3 -37.75 27.75 22.38
C ARG A 3 -36.35 28.11 21.85
N LEU A 4 -35.87 29.32 22.16
CA LEU A 4 -34.55 29.80 21.75
C LEU A 4 -33.45 29.15 22.59
N VAL A 5 -33.69 28.96 23.89
CA VAL A 5 -32.77 28.27 24.81
C VAL A 5 -32.61 26.80 24.42
N PHE A 6 -33.70 26.11 24.04
CA PHE A 6 -33.65 24.72 23.61
C PHE A 6 -32.89 24.53 22.29
N SER A 7 -33.03 25.49 21.35
CA SER A 7 -32.30 25.46 20.07
C SER A 7 -30.80 25.69 20.24
N VAL A 8 -30.39 26.53 21.18
CA VAL A 8 -28.96 26.76 21.49
C VAL A 8 -28.36 25.55 22.20
N PHE A 9 -29.10 24.90 23.11
CA PHE A 9 -28.66 23.68 23.77
C PHE A 9 -28.45 22.51 22.80
N LEU A 10 -29.34 22.35 21.82
CA LEU A 10 -29.23 21.34 20.78
C LEU A 10 -27.99 21.59 19.89
N LEU A 11 -27.71 22.84 19.54
CA LEU A 11 -26.55 23.21 18.73
C LEU A 11 -25.23 22.88 19.45
N VAL A 12 -25.12 23.14 20.75
CA VAL A 12 -23.92 22.84 21.55
C VAL A 12 -23.64 21.33 21.65
N MET A 13 -24.67 20.48 21.65
CA MET A 13 -24.50 19.02 21.63
C MET A 13 -23.91 18.51 20.30
N PHE A 14 -24.19 19.14 19.16
CA PHE A 14 -23.64 18.71 17.87
C PHE A 14 -22.15 19.07 17.68
N ILE A 15 -21.63 20.08 18.40
CA ILE A 15 -20.22 20.54 18.28
C ILE A 15 -19.28 19.89 19.32
N GLY A 16 -19.81 19.27 20.38
CA GLY A 16 -19.02 18.65 21.46
C GLY A 16 -18.51 17.23 21.18
N GLY A 17 -18.83 16.64 20.02
CA GLY A 17 -18.56 15.23 19.72
C GLY A 17 -17.14 14.89 19.25
N CYS A 18 -16.34 15.87 18.85
CA CYS A 18 -14.96 15.63 18.41
C CYS A 18 -13.97 15.64 19.59
N SER A 19 -14.02 14.60 20.43
CA SER A 19 -12.89 14.29 21.30
C SER A 19 -11.80 13.63 20.46
N ALA A 20 -10.76 14.38 20.10
CA ALA A 20 -9.55 13.81 19.52
C ALA A 20 -8.82 13.00 20.59
N LYS A 21 -9.26 11.75 20.81
CA LYS A 21 -8.47 10.78 21.57
C LYS A 21 -7.17 10.58 20.81
N LYS A 22 -6.09 11.23 21.24
CA LYS A 22 -4.73 10.90 20.79
C LYS A 22 -4.38 9.55 21.41
N PRO A 23 -4.37 8.46 20.65
CA PRO A 23 -3.98 7.21 21.20
C PRO A 23 -2.45 7.23 21.36
N SER A 24 -1.97 6.98 22.57
CA SER A 24 -0.56 7.04 22.94
C SER A 24 0.35 6.06 22.15
N TYR A 25 -0.24 5.14 21.38
CA TYR A 25 0.45 4.22 20.47
C TYR A 25 0.77 4.80 19.08
N ILE A 26 0.27 5.99 18.73
CA ILE A 26 0.52 6.61 17.40
C ILE A 26 1.90 7.29 17.31
N THR A 27 2.50 7.66 18.44
CA THR A 27 3.79 8.36 18.48
C THR A 27 4.96 7.52 17.95
N GLU A 28 4.87 6.19 17.96
CA GLU A 28 5.94 5.30 17.51
C GLU A 28 6.00 5.08 16.00
N ASN A 29 5.05 5.56 15.21
CA ASN A 29 5.06 5.18 13.79
C ASN A 29 4.66 6.29 12.83
N LYS A 30 5.30 7.45 12.96
CA LYS A 30 5.23 8.52 11.93
C LYS A 30 5.62 7.95 10.56
N ILE A 31 6.67 7.13 10.50
CA ILE A 31 7.12 6.48 9.26
C ILE A 31 6.03 5.54 8.71
N TYR A 32 5.50 4.60 9.51
CA TYR A 32 4.40 3.75 9.05
C TYR A 32 3.14 4.52 8.67
N SER A 33 2.80 5.59 9.38
CA SER A 33 1.62 6.40 9.06
C SER A 33 1.78 7.08 7.71
N VAL A 34 2.99 7.55 7.40
CA VAL A 34 3.33 8.11 6.07
C VAL A 34 3.37 7.00 5.02
N ALA A 35 3.97 5.86 5.34
CA ALA A 35 3.98 4.69 4.46
C ALA A 35 2.57 4.23 4.11
N LEU A 36 1.68 4.10 5.09
CA LEU A 36 0.29 3.72 4.91
C LEU A 36 -0.48 4.71 4.04
N GLN A 37 -0.23 6.02 4.20
CA GLN A 37 -0.83 7.05 3.33
C GLN A 37 -0.32 6.98 1.88
N ASN A 38 0.90 6.49 1.68
CA ASN A 38 1.50 6.28 0.37
C ASN A 38 1.29 4.83 -0.12
N THR A 39 0.44 4.04 0.54
CA THR A 39 0.13 2.66 0.17
C THR A 39 -1.19 2.58 -0.59
N GLN A 40 -1.18 1.85 -1.70
CA GLN A 40 -2.37 1.41 -2.39
C GLN A 40 -2.47 -0.11 -2.31
N LYS A 41 -3.70 -0.61 -2.21
CA LYS A 41 -4.01 -2.04 -2.14
C LYS A 41 -5.16 -2.36 -3.08
N ASN A 42 -5.05 -3.45 -3.81
CA ASN A 42 -6.15 -4.02 -4.58
C ASN A 42 -6.11 -5.55 -4.55
N ASP A 43 -7.26 -6.19 -4.73
CA ASP A 43 -7.43 -7.63 -4.60
C ASP A 43 -7.85 -8.25 -5.94
N VAL A 44 -7.27 -9.41 -6.26
CA VAL A 44 -7.77 -10.27 -7.34
C VAL A 44 -8.95 -11.05 -6.78
N LEU A 45 -10.13 -10.85 -7.35
CA LEU A 45 -11.38 -11.43 -6.87
C LEU A 45 -11.94 -12.48 -7.85
N TYR A 46 -12.51 -13.54 -7.29
CA TYR A 46 -13.33 -14.50 -8.04
C TYR A 46 -14.55 -14.89 -7.20
N LYS A 47 -15.76 -14.62 -7.72
CA LYS A 47 -17.03 -14.89 -7.01
C LYS A 47 -17.04 -14.33 -5.56
N SER A 48 -16.51 -13.11 -5.40
CA SER A 48 -16.37 -12.42 -4.11
C SER A 48 -15.36 -13.05 -3.12
N GLU A 49 -14.56 -14.01 -3.55
CA GLU A 49 -13.43 -14.53 -2.79
C GLU A 49 -12.12 -13.88 -3.26
N VAL A 50 -11.27 -13.51 -2.30
CA VAL A 50 -9.91 -13.03 -2.57
C VAL A 50 -9.05 -14.21 -3.01
N LYS A 51 -8.39 -14.08 -4.16
CA LYS A 51 -7.44 -15.07 -4.71
C LYS A 51 -6.00 -14.60 -4.61
N ALA A 52 -5.80 -13.29 -4.76
CA ALA A 52 -4.52 -12.65 -4.49
C ALA A 52 -4.73 -11.23 -3.97
N ILE A 53 -3.74 -10.71 -3.28
CA ILE A 53 -3.70 -9.34 -2.77
C ILE A 53 -2.44 -8.68 -3.34
N LEU A 54 -2.62 -7.53 -3.98
CA LEU A 54 -1.56 -6.62 -4.37
C LEU A 54 -1.55 -5.43 -3.42
N SER A 55 -0.38 -5.10 -2.90
CA SER A 55 -0.13 -3.85 -2.17
C SER A 55 1.13 -3.20 -2.72
N ALA A 56 1.14 -1.88 -2.80
CA ALA A 56 2.29 -1.12 -3.23
C ALA A 56 2.40 0.15 -2.40
N THR A 57 3.61 0.48 -1.94
CA THR A 57 3.91 1.70 -1.19
C THR A 57 4.95 2.52 -1.94
N TYR A 58 4.68 3.81 -2.17
CA TYR A 58 5.69 4.72 -2.73
C TYR A 58 6.65 5.19 -1.64
N LEU A 59 7.90 4.72 -1.68
CA LEU A 59 8.87 4.85 -0.59
C LEU A 59 9.59 6.20 -0.53
N ASN A 60 9.67 6.94 -1.64
CA ASN A 60 10.38 8.24 -1.66
C ASN A 60 9.77 9.26 -0.70
N ASN A 61 8.46 9.17 -0.44
CA ASN A 61 7.78 10.04 0.52
C ASN A 61 7.88 9.54 1.97
N VAL A 62 8.47 8.36 2.20
CA VAL A 62 8.44 7.64 3.49
C VAL A 62 9.76 7.79 4.23
N GLU A 63 10.88 7.54 3.56
CA GLU A 63 12.22 7.67 4.12
C GLU A 63 13.20 8.27 3.10
N ASP A 64 14.05 9.19 3.56
CA ASP A 64 15.01 9.90 2.69
C ASP A 64 15.98 8.96 1.96
N LYS A 65 16.29 7.80 2.54
CA LYS A 65 17.17 6.78 1.92
C LYS A 65 16.64 6.23 0.60
N TYR A 66 15.32 6.33 0.36
CA TYR A 66 14.65 5.94 -0.88
C TYR A 66 14.31 7.13 -1.76
N ASN A 67 14.66 8.36 -1.37
CA ASN A 67 14.45 9.54 -2.20
C ASN A 67 15.69 9.83 -3.06
N ASP A 68 16.00 8.92 -3.97
CA ASP A 68 17.10 9.04 -4.92
C ASP A 68 16.58 9.43 -6.33
N GLU A 69 17.38 9.15 -7.37
CA GLU A 69 17.03 9.42 -8.77
C GLU A 69 15.92 8.48 -9.31
N ASN A 70 15.43 7.54 -8.51
CA ASN A 70 14.41 6.57 -8.88
C ASN A 70 13.10 6.79 -8.09
N HIS A 71 11.98 6.41 -8.67
CA HIS A 71 10.77 6.08 -7.94
C HIS A 71 10.93 4.68 -7.33
N ASN A 72 10.95 4.62 -6.00
CA ASN A 72 11.15 3.39 -5.24
C ASN A 72 9.83 2.93 -4.64
N PHE A 73 9.53 1.65 -4.81
CA PHE A 73 8.28 1.04 -4.38
C PHE A 73 8.55 -0.19 -3.51
N LEU A 74 7.79 -0.33 -2.44
CA LEU A 74 7.62 -1.59 -1.74
C LEU A 74 6.35 -2.27 -2.25
N VAL A 75 6.49 -3.36 -2.98
CA VAL A 75 5.36 -4.13 -3.55
C VAL A 75 5.21 -5.43 -2.79
N GLY A 76 4.05 -5.65 -2.17
CA GLY A 76 3.69 -6.88 -1.48
C GLY A 76 2.63 -7.65 -2.28
N VAL A 77 2.91 -8.93 -2.55
CA VAL A 77 1.99 -9.84 -3.24
C VAL A 77 1.72 -11.06 -2.37
N PHE A 78 0.45 -11.30 -2.09
CA PHE A 78 -0.03 -12.51 -1.41
C PHE A 78 -0.95 -13.30 -2.34
N ILE A 79 -0.73 -14.61 -2.45
CA ILE A 79 -1.58 -15.52 -3.21
C ILE A 79 -2.10 -16.58 -2.23
N VAL A 80 -3.42 -16.75 -2.17
CA VAL A 80 -4.07 -17.59 -1.15
C VAL A 80 -3.67 -19.06 -1.27
N ASP A 81 -3.68 -19.60 -2.49
CA ASP A 81 -3.45 -21.03 -2.75
C ASP A 81 -1.98 -21.33 -3.13
N LYS A 82 -1.04 -20.47 -2.74
CA LYS A 82 0.37 -20.64 -3.05
C LYS A 82 0.96 -21.83 -2.27
N LYS A 83 1.58 -22.77 -2.98
CA LYS A 83 2.33 -23.84 -2.32
C LYS A 83 3.66 -23.31 -1.79
N ALA A 84 4.06 -23.78 -0.61
CA ALA A 84 5.23 -23.28 0.13
C ALA A 84 6.56 -23.29 -0.66
N ASN A 85 6.69 -24.14 -1.68
CA ASN A 85 7.91 -24.31 -2.47
C ASN A 85 7.85 -23.68 -3.87
N GLU A 86 6.75 -23.02 -4.24
CA GLU A 86 6.62 -22.36 -5.54
C GLU A 86 7.10 -20.90 -5.42
N THR A 87 7.99 -20.47 -6.32
CA THR A 87 8.38 -19.06 -6.43
C THR A 87 7.20 -18.28 -7.02
N LEU A 88 6.91 -17.10 -6.47
CA LEU A 88 5.62 -16.41 -6.70
C LEU A 88 5.30 -16.17 -8.18
N PHE A 89 6.31 -15.95 -9.02
CA PHE A 89 6.13 -15.69 -10.45
C PHE A 89 6.63 -16.82 -11.37
N ALA A 90 7.44 -17.77 -10.90
CA ALA A 90 7.92 -18.83 -11.80
C ALA A 90 6.83 -19.89 -11.99
N ASN A 91 6.38 -20.07 -13.24
CA ASN A 91 5.28 -20.96 -13.62
C ASN A 91 3.93 -20.65 -12.94
N SER A 92 3.75 -19.43 -12.43
CA SER A 92 2.53 -19.06 -11.72
C SER A 92 1.41 -18.61 -12.67
N GLU A 93 0.17 -18.61 -12.15
CA GLU A 93 -1.00 -18.02 -12.80
C GLU A 93 -0.96 -16.48 -12.80
N TYR A 94 0.09 -15.86 -12.25
CA TYR A 94 0.19 -14.42 -12.02
C TYR A 94 1.50 -13.82 -12.56
N SER A 95 1.44 -12.58 -13.02
CA SER A 95 2.58 -11.75 -13.42
C SER A 95 2.45 -10.35 -12.83
N LEU A 96 3.57 -9.69 -12.58
CA LEU A 96 3.61 -8.29 -12.17
C LEU A 96 3.99 -7.44 -13.38
N TYR A 97 3.10 -6.53 -13.77
CA TYR A 97 3.31 -5.56 -14.83
C TYR A 97 3.35 -4.14 -14.24
N MET A 98 4.20 -3.29 -14.81
CA MET A 98 4.32 -1.88 -14.43
C MET A 98 4.36 -1.04 -15.69
N GLU A 99 3.56 0.03 -15.72
CA GLU A 99 3.55 0.98 -16.82
C GLU A 99 4.72 1.95 -16.64
N CYS A 100 5.90 1.54 -17.11
CA CYS A 100 7.12 2.33 -17.06
C CYS A 100 8.08 1.97 -18.21
N ASP A 101 8.91 2.93 -18.60
CA ASP A 101 9.89 2.74 -19.68
C ASP A 101 11.07 1.86 -19.23
N GLU A 102 11.57 2.03 -18.00
CA GLU A 102 12.75 1.33 -17.51
C GLU A 102 12.67 0.99 -16.01
N VAL A 103 12.74 -0.31 -15.69
CA VAL A 103 12.94 -0.81 -14.31
C VAL A 103 14.44 -0.88 -14.04
N THR A 104 14.92 -0.06 -13.13
CA THR A 104 16.35 0.04 -12.77
C THR A 104 16.76 -1.05 -11.77
N SER A 105 15.86 -1.48 -10.90
CA SER A 105 16.15 -2.53 -9.92
C SER A 105 14.91 -3.31 -9.51
N TYR A 106 15.11 -4.61 -9.23
CA TYR A 106 14.13 -5.52 -8.69
C TYR A 106 14.81 -6.41 -7.64
N LYS A 107 14.47 -6.21 -6.36
CA LYS A 107 15.02 -7.00 -5.25
C LYS A 107 13.88 -7.61 -4.43
N LYS A 108 13.83 -8.94 -4.36
CA LYS A 108 13.00 -9.65 -3.37
C LYS A 108 13.57 -9.43 -1.97
N LEU A 109 12.72 -9.06 -1.03
CA LEU A 109 13.08 -8.91 0.37
C LEU A 109 12.99 -10.27 1.08
N ASP A 110 13.99 -10.57 1.90
CA ASP A 110 13.95 -11.71 2.81
C ASP A 110 13.02 -11.41 4.00
N HIS A 111 12.37 -12.43 4.57
CA HIS A 111 11.53 -12.32 5.75
C HIS A 111 12.19 -11.60 6.92
N ASN A 112 13.51 -11.71 7.07
CA ASN A 112 14.27 -11.00 8.10
C ASN A 112 14.44 -9.50 7.79
N GLU A 113 14.56 -9.11 6.51
CA GLU A 113 14.55 -7.70 6.09
C GLU A 113 13.13 -7.09 6.24
N LEU A 114 12.09 -7.93 6.21
CA LEU A 114 10.67 -7.58 6.41
C LEU A 114 10.24 -7.41 7.87
N LEU A 115 11.16 -7.60 8.83
CA LEU A 115 10.90 -7.32 10.25
C LEU A 115 10.88 -5.81 10.57
N ALA A 116 11.07 -4.95 9.57
CA ALA A 116 10.95 -3.52 9.75
C ALA A 116 9.50 -3.11 10.08
N SER A 117 9.35 -2.30 11.12
CA SER A 117 8.07 -1.83 11.66
C SER A 117 7.27 -0.90 10.74
N TYR A 118 7.83 -0.53 9.58
CA TYR A 118 7.24 0.45 8.67
C TYR A 118 6.44 -0.14 7.51
N ILE A 119 6.42 -1.47 7.32
CA ILE A 119 5.67 -2.11 6.22
C ILE A 119 4.17 -2.02 6.48
N PRO A 120 3.41 -1.25 5.67
CA PRO A 120 1.98 -1.14 5.83
C PRO A 120 1.30 -2.46 5.46
N LEU A 121 0.21 -2.80 6.17
CA LEU A 121 -0.60 -3.98 5.84
C LEU A 121 0.21 -5.29 5.81
N LYS A 122 1.19 -5.41 6.71
CA LYS A 122 2.10 -6.55 6.80
C LYS A 122 1.32 -7.88 6.81
N ASN A 123 1.67 -8.75 5.87
CA ASN A 123 1.15 -10.09 5.71
C ASN A 123 2.31 -11.09 5.71
N HIS A 124 2.31 -12.01 6.67
CA HIS A 124 3.41 -12.97 6.85
C HIS A 124 3.53 -14.01 5.72
N TRP A 125 2.51 -14.14 4.88
CA TRP A 125 2.50 -15.06 3.73
C TRP A 125 2.70 -14.34 2.39
N ALA A 126 2.79 -13.01 2.40
CA ALA A 126 3.12 -12.24 1.22
C ALA A 126 4.62 -12.31 0.92
N GLU A 127 4.97 -12.29 -0.36
CA GLU A 127 6.33 -11.90 -0.75
C GLU A 127 6.36 -10.41 -1.03
N TYR A 128 7.50 -9.81 -0.74
CA TYR A 128 7.71 -8.39 -0.88
C TYR A 128 8.93 -8.10 -1.74
N TYR A 129 8.83 -7.05 -2.52
CA TYR A 129 9.85 -6.63 -3.47
C TYR A 129 10.09 -5.13 -3.31
N ILE A 130 11.35 -4.72 -3.35
CA ILE A 130 11.71 -3.34 -3.64
C ILE A 130 11.93 -3.23 -5.14
N ILE A 131 11.21 -2.31 -5.76
CA ILE A 131 11.30 -2.02 -7.18
C ILE A 131 11.68 -0.56 -7.36
N SER A 132 12.69 -0.32 -8.18
CA SER A 132 13.16 1.01 -8.53
C SER A 132 12.90 1.27 -10.00
N ILE A 133 12.21 2.35 -10.31
CA ILE A 133 11.89 2.81 -11.66
C ILE A 133 12.55 4.18 -11.82
N LYS A 134 13.21 4.43 -12.95
CA LYS A 134 13.86 5.73 -13.18
C LYS A 134 12.85 6.88 -13.10
N LYS A 135 13.21 7.99 -12.45
CA LYS A 135 12.34 9.18 -12.42
C LYS A 135 12.22 9.80 -13.80
N GLU A 136 10.99 9.95 -14.26
CA GLU A 136 10.64 10.58 -15.53
C GLU A 136 9.45 11.52 -15.34
N LYS A 137 8.95 12.16 -16.40
CA LYS A 137 7.87 13.17 -16.33
C LYS A 137 6.48 12.61 -15.95
N GLN A 138 6.43 11.38 -15.47
CA GLN A 138 5.22 10.69 -15.04
C GLN A 138 4.75 11.16 -13.67
N LYS A 139 3.45 11.38 -13.53
CA LYS A 139 2.80 11.81 -12.27
C LYS A 139 2.22 10.65 -11.48
N THR A 140 2.00 9.53 -12.15
CA THR A 140 1.43 8.32 -11.58
C THR A 140 2.18 7.13 -12.15
N ILE A 141 2.28 6.06 -11.36
CA ILE A 141 2.79 4.75 -11.79
C ILE A 141 1.70 3.73 -11.52
N MET A 142 1.34 2.96 -12.54
CA MET A 142 0.42 1.85 -12.42
C MET A 142 1.20 0.55 -12.21
N ILE A 143 0.83 -0.19 -11.17
CA ILE A 143 1.34 -1.52 -10.90
C ILE A 143 0.17 -2.49 -10.97
N THR A 144 0.27 -3.49 -11.84
CA THR A 144 -0.79 -4.47 -12.11
C THR A 144 -0.31 -5.87 -11.80
N LEU A 145 -1.06 -6.57 -10.94
CA LEU A 145 -0.97 -8.00 -10.77
C LEU A 145 -1.94 -8.65 -11.76
N GLU A 146 -1.37 -9.16 -12.84
CA GLU A 146 -2.11 -9.86 -13.88
C GLU A 146 -2.41 -11.28 -13.44
N SER A 147 -3.58 -11.79 -13.82
CA SER A 147 -3.97 -13.18 -13.62
C SER A 147 -4.38 -13.82 -14.94
N LYS A 148 -3.86 -15.03 -15.21
CA LYS A 148 -4.27 -15.81 -16.39
C LYS A 148 -5.72 -16.31 -16.32
N LYS A 149 -6.33 -16.30 -15.13
CA LYS A 149 -7.60 -16.96 -14.84
C LYS A 149 -8.67 -16.02 -14.27
N TYR A 150 -8.27 -15.00 -13.54
CA TYR A 150 -9.16 -14.08 -12.85
C TYR A 150 -8.97 -12.65 -13.37
N LYS A 151 -9.77 -11.71 -12.87
CA LYS A 151 -9.61 -10.30 -13.21
C LYS A 151 -8.36 -9.74 -12.52
N ASP A 152 -7.54 -9.04 -13.28
CA ASP A 152 -6.33 -8.37 -12.79
C ASP A 152 -6.63 -7.37 -11.67
N ALA A 153 -5.63 -7.15 -10.82
CA ALA A 153 -5.67 -6.14 -9.77
C ALA A 153 -4.62 -5.07 -10.06
N SER A 154 -5.04 -3.83 -10.24
CA SER A 154 -4.16 -2.69 -10.48
C SER A 154 -4.22 -1.70 -9.33
N VAL A 155 -3.08 -1.10 -9.01
CA VAL A 155 -2.94 0.02 -8.08
C VAL A 155 -2.24 1.18 -8.81
N GLU A 156 -2.78 2.37 -8.65
CA GLU A 156 -2.21 3.60 -9.22
C GLU A 156 -1.63 4.44 -8.09
N LEU A 157 -0.32 4.68 -8.13
CA LEU A 157 0.38 5.47 -7.12
C LEU A 157 0.76 6.84 -7.67
N PRO A 158 0.39 7.96 -7.00
CA PRO A 158 0.92 9.26 -7.34
C PRO A 158 2.41 9.32 -6.99
N VAL A 159 3.22 9.86 -7.89
CA VAL A 159 4.66 10.01 -7.73
C VAL A 159 5.09 11.46 -7.90
N ASN A 160 6.19 11.82 -7.24
CA ASN A 160 6.77 13.16 -7.31
C ASN A 160 8.00 13.15 -8.24
N TYR A 161 8.12 14.18 -9.08
CA TYR A 161 9.27 14.44 -9.94
C TYR A 161 10.30 15.30 -9.21
#